data_AF-A0A212CPP0-F1
#
_entry.id   AF-A0A212CPP0-F1
#
_cell.length_a   1.000
_cell.length_b   1.000
_cell.length_c   1.000
_cell.angle_alpha   90.00
_cell.angle_beta   90.00
_cell.angle_gamma   90.00
#
_symmetry.space_group_name_H-M   'P 1'
#
loop_
_entity.id
_entity.type
_entity.pdbx_description
1 polymer ?
#
loop_
_entity_poly.entity_id
_entity_poly.type
_entity_poly.pdbx_seq_one_letter_code
_entity_poly.pdbx_strand_id
1 'polypeptide(L)'
;GVVEVGAHWIHGPSQGNPVFQLAAKYGLLGERALSEENQLIETGGHVGLPSVSYASSGVSVSLELVAEMASLFYSLIDQTREFLQATETTPPSVGEYLKEKIRQHTASWTGDEETKKLKLAILKNLFNVECCVSGTHSMDLVALAPFGEYTVLPGLDCTFPEGYQGLTDRIVASLPKDVMVFDKPVKTIHWNGSFQEASAPGETFPVLVECEDGDCFPAHHVVVTVPLGALASGFLQPHSLWDTHWLLSSHFHSEFGIELLYCAL
;
A
#
# COMPACT_ATOMS: atom_id res chain seq x y z
N GLY A 1 15.89 10.95 -17.77
CA GLY A 1 15.59 10.32 -16.47
C GLY A 1 14.17 9.81 -16.52
N VAL A 2 13.92 8.67 -15.90
CA VAL A 2 12.57 8.12 -15.72
C VAL A 2 11.95 8.78 -14.48
N VAL A 3 10.64 9.00 -14.50
CA VAL A 3 9.89 9.54 -13.36
C VAL A 3 8.77 8.55 -13.02
N GLU A 4 8.68 8.19 -11.75
CA GLU A 4 7.60 7.34 -11.26
C GLU A 4 6.32 8.14 -11.03
N VAL A 5 5.23 7.63 -11.58
CA VAL A 5 3.88 8.17 -11.34
C VAL A 5 3.11 7.38 -10.27
N GLY A 6 3.62 6.21 -9.87
CA GLY A 6 2.98 5.30 -8.92
C GLY A 6 3.96 4.85 -7.82
N ALA A 7 4.08 3.53 -7.62
CA ALA A 7 5.00 2.97 -6.65
C ALA A 7 6.43 3.50 -6.88
N HIS A 8 7.06 4.01 -5.81
CA HIS A 8 8.34 4.71 -5.91
C HIS A 8 9.48 3.98 -5.21
N TRP A 9 9.20 3.37 -4.06
CA TRP A 9 10.18 2.70 -3.21
C TRP A 9 9.92 1.20 -3.07
N ILE A 10 10.98 0.44 -2.86
CA ILE A 10 10.91 -0.81 -2.13
C ILE A 10 10.99 -0.45 -0.65
N HIS A 11 9.90 -0.63 0.08
CA HIS A 11 9.85 -0.40 1.53
C HIS A 11 10.49 -1.58 2.26
N GLY A 12 11.53 -1.32 3.05
CA GLY A 12 12.31 -2.36 3.72
C GLY A 12 12.96 -3.35 2.75
N PRO A 13 13.94 -2.92 1.94
CA PRO A 13 14.67 -3.79 1.03
C PRO A 13 15.56 -4.75 1.81
N SER A 14 15.06 -5.95 2.10
CA SER A 14 15.76 -6.98 2.88
C SER A 14 15.40 -8.39 2.41
N GLN A 15 16.04 -9.41 3.00
CA GLN A 15 15.80 -10.81 2.62
C GLN A 15 14.33 -11.26 2.75
N GLY A 16 13.59 -10.67 3.69
CA GLY A 16 12.17 -10.95 3.88
C GLY A 16 11.25 -10.32 2.84
N ASN A 17 11.75 -9.40 1.99
CA ASN A 17 10.96 -8.69 1.01
C ASN A 17 11.06 -9.36 -0.39
N PRO A 18 9.97 -9.97 -0.91
CA PRO A 18 10.01 -10.67 -2.19
C PRO A 18 10.24 -9.73 -3.39
N VAL A 19 9.81 -8.47 -3.30
CA VAL A 19 10.06 -7.45 -4.34
C VAL A 19 11.56 -7.16 -4.42
N PHE A 20 12.22 -6.99 -3.28
CA PHE A 20 13.68 -6.81 -3.22
C PHE A 20 14.41 -8.02 -3.81
N GLN A 21 14.03 -9.24 -3.44
CA GLN A 21 14.65 -10.47 -3.95
C GLN A 21 14.54 -10.58 -5.47
N LEU A 22 13.36 -10.32 -6.04
CA LEU A 22 13.16 -10.36 -7.48
C LEU A 22 13.91 -9.23 -8.19
N ALA A 23 13.89 -8.01 -7.66
CA ALA A 23 14.62 -6.88 -8.22
C ALA A 23 16.14 -7.12 -8.22
N ALA A 24 16.68 -7.68 -7.13
CA ALA A 24 18.08 -8.09 -7.04
C ALA A 24 18.42 -9.19 -8.07
N LYS A 25 17.57 -10.23 -8.17
CA LYS A 25 17.74 -11.32 -9.16
C LYS A 25 17.77 -10.81 -10.60
N TYR A 26 16.96 -9.80 -10.92
CA TYR A 26 16.91 -9.20 -12.25
C TYR A 26 17.95 -8.09 -12.48
N GLY A 27 18.80 -7.79 -11.49
CA GLY A 27 19.83 -6.76 -11.60
C GLY A 27 19.25 -5.35 -11.73
N LEU A 28 18.12 -5.09 -11.10
CA LEU A 28 17.39 -3.81 -11.19
C LEU A 28 17.73 -2.82 -10.08
N LEU A 29 18.63 -3.20 -9.15
CA LEU A 29 18.99 -2.41 -7.97
C LEU A 29 20.45 -1.96 -8.03
N GLY A 30 20.74 -0.80 -7.46
CA GLY A 30 22.10 -0.29 -7.29
C GLY A 30 22.85 -0.97 -6.13
N GLU A 31 24.18 -0.89 -6.15
CA GLU A 31 25.07 -1.55 -5.15
C GLU A 31 24.74 -1.19 -3.70
N ARG A 32 24.40 0.09 -3.43
CA ARG A 32 24.05 0.53 -2.07
C ARG A 32 22.81 -0.17 -1.53
N ALA A 33 21.79 -0.36 -2.36
CA ALA A 33 20.56 -1.06 -1.97
C ALA A 33 20.82 -2.56 -1.69
N LEU A 34 21.80 -3.15 -2.38
CA LEU A 34 22.17 -4.56 -2.22
C LEU A 34 23.09 -4.82 -1.01
N SER A 35 23.66 -3.78 -0.40
CA SER A 35 24.58 -3.94 0.72
C SER A 35 23.91 -4.53 1.96
N GLU A 36 24.62 -5.37 2.71
CA GLU A 36 24.15 -5.87 4.00
C GLU A 36 23.91 -4.72 4.99
N GLU A 37 24.74 -3.68 4.95
CA GLU A 37 24.58 -2.49 5.77
C GLU A 37 23.19 -1.86 5.56
N ASN A 38 22.76 -1.66 4.32
CA ASN A 38 21.44 -1.12 4.03
C ASN A 38 20.33 -2.03 4.56
N GLN A 39 20.41 -3.34 4.26
CA GLN A 39 19.37 -4.33 4.60
C GLN A 39 19.13 -4.49 6.11
N LEU A 40 20.11 -4.15 6.95
CA LEU A 40 20.04 -4.27 8.41
C LEU A 40 19.56 -2.99 9.11
N ILE A 41 19.30 -1.90 8.38
CA ILE A 41 18.83 -0.65 8.98
C ILE A 41 17.38 -0.80 9.44
N GLU A 42 17.17 -0.64 10.75
CA GLU A 42 15.84 -0.54 11.35
C GLU A 42 15.35 0.90 11.27
N THR A 43 14.66 1.25 10.17
CA THR A 43 14.11 2.60 9.97
C THR A 43 12.85 2.86 10.79
N GLY A 44 12.19 1.79 11.28
CA GLY A 44 10.88 1.90 11.91
C GLY A 44 9.79 2.46 10.98
N GLY A 45 10.05 2.55 9.67
CA GLY A 45 9.15 3.15 8.68
C GLY A 45 9.33 4.67 8.53
N HIS A 46 10.29 5.26 9.25
CA HIS A 46 10.53 6.70 9.25
C HIS A 46 11.96 6.99 8.76
N VAL A 47 12.07 7.45 7.52
CA VAL A 47 13.37 7.74 6.91
C VAL A 47 13.86 9.14 7.31
N GLY A 48 14.82 9.20 8.24
CA GLY A 48 15.52 10.42 8.62
C GLY A 48 16.51 10.86 7.54
N LEU A 49 16.02 11.28 6.38
CA LEU A 49 16.89 11.81 5.32
C LEU A 49 17.39 13.22 5.67
N PRO A 50 18.63 13.58 5.27
CA PRO A 50 19.11 14.94 5.40
C PRO A 50 18.16 15.87 4.63
N SER A 51 17.47 16.72 5.38
CA SER A 51 16.45 17.62 4.85
C SER A 51 16.78 19.05 5.24
N VAL A 52 16.36 19.98 4.38
CA VAL A 52 16.31 21.39 4.71
C VAL A 52 14.84 21.76 4.83
N SER A 53 14.46 22.30 5.99
CA SER A 53 13.08 22.68 6.26
C SER A 53 12.93 24.19 6.16
N TYR A 54 11.87 24.64 5.49
CA TYR A 54 11.54 26.05 5.34
C TYR A 54 10.12 26.31 5.81
N ALA A 55 9.93 27.41 6.54
CA ALA A 55 8.61 27.95 6.82
C ALA A 55 8.01 28.56 5.54
N SER A 56 6.68 28.73 5.50
CA SER A 56 5.99 29.37 4.38
C SER A 56 6.41 30.83 4.15
N SER A 57 7.07 31.45 5.14
CA SER A 57 7.71 32.76 5.02
C SER A 57 9.03 32.73 4.22
N GLY A 58 9.54 31.56 3.85
CA GLY A 58 10.83 31.37 3.18
C GLY A 58 12.02 31.29 4.15
N VAL A 59 11.79 31.37 5.46
CA VAL A 59 12.83 31.29 6.48
C VAL A 59 13.18 29.82 6.78
N SER A 60 14.47 29.51 6.89
CA SER A 60 14.93 28.19 7.29
C SER A 60 14.52 27.86 8.72
N VAL A 61 14.02 26.65 8.94
CA VAL A 61 13.72 26.10 10.26
C VAL A 61 14.91 25.29 10.75
N SER A 62 15.28 25.44 12.02
CA SER A 62 16.42 24.71 12.58
C SER A 62 16.18 23.20 12.57
N LEU A 63 17.18 22.43 12.16
CA LEU A 63 17.14 20.97 12.17
C LEU A 63 16.85 20.40 13.57
N GLU A 64 17.40 21.00 14.61
CA GLU A 64 17.18 20.59 16.01
C GLU A 64 15.69 20.65 16.38
N LEU A 65 15.02 21.75 16.07
CA LEU A 65 13.57 21.90 16.33
C LEU A 65 12.72 20.91 15.52
N VAL A 66 13.10 20.65 14.26
CA VAL A 66 12.40 19.66 13.42
C VAL A 66 12.59 18.26 14.01
N ALA A 67 13.80 17.90 14.42
CA ALA A 67 14.10 16.62 15.06
C ALA A 67 13.38 16.46 16.41
N GLU A 68 13.30 17.52 17.22
CA GLU A 68 12.54 17.53 18.49
C GLU A 68 11.06 17.19 18.23
N MET A 69 10.42 17.88 17.28
CA MET A 69 9.00 17.66 16.96
C MET A 69 8.74 16.33 16.26
N ALA A 70 9.66 15.89 15.39
CA ALA A 70 9.59 14.57 14.76
C ALA A 70 9.70 13.46 15.79
N SER A 71 10.62 13.56 16.75
CA SER A 71 10.75 12.59 17.84
C SER A 71 9.48 12.52 18.67
N LEU A 72 8.89 13.66 19.03
CA LEU A 72 7.60 13.69 19.71
C LEU A 72 6.53 12.98 18.86
N PHE A 73 6.35 13.37 17.60
CA PHE A 73 5.29 12.82 16.74
C PHE A 73 5.44 11.31 16.54
N TYR A 74 6.62 10.84 16.15
CA TYR A 74 6.84 9.42 15.87
C TYR A 74 6.82 8.55 17.13
N SER A 75 7.21 9.07 18.29
CA SER A 75 7.00 8.35 19.55
C SER A 75 5.52 8.14 19.89
N LEU A 76 4.65 9.09 19.51
CA LEU A 76 3.20 8.95 19.65
C LEU A 76 2.62 7.98 18.62
N ILE A 77 3.16 7.96 17.40
CA ILE A 77 2.83 6.94 16.38
C ILE A 77 3.21 5.55 16.90
N ASP A 78 4.40 5.36 17.46
CA ASP A 78 4.80 4.05 18.02
C ASP A 78 3.90 3.60 19.17
N GLN A 79 3.43 4.54 20.01
CA GLN A 79 2.51 4.25 21.11
C GLN A 79 1.13 3.78 20.63
N THR A 80 0.73 4.01 19.38
CA THR A 80 -0.56 3.47 18.89
C THR A 80 -0.57 1.94 18.87
N ARG A 81 0.60 1.29 18.89
CA ARG A 81 0.72 -0.17 18.98
C ARG A 81 0.18 -0.72 20.29
N GLU A 82 0.05 0.10 21.33
CA GLU A 82 -0.59 -0.28 22.60
C GLU A 82 -2.08 -0.63 22.43
N PHE A 83 -2.71 -0.20 21.33
CA PHE A 83 -4.12 -0.45 21.03
C PHE A 83 -4.34 -1.66 20.12
N LEU A 84 -3.26 -2.39 19.78
CA LEU A 84 -3.36 -3.61 18.98
C LEU A 84 -4.29 -4.62 19.66
N GLN A 85 -5.24 -5.16 18.91
CA GLN A 85 -6.28 -6.10 19.42
C GLN A 85 -7.25 -5.52 20.46
N ALA A 86 -7.26 -4.21 20.71
CA ALA A 86 -8.27 -3.58 21.54
C ALA A 86 -9.66 -3.71 20.87
N THR A 87 -10.64 -4.23 21.59
CA THR A 87 -12.01 -4.41 21.07
C THR A 87 -12.76 -3.08 20.91
N GLU A 88 -12.45 -2.11 21.77
CA GLU A 88 -12.96 -0.74 21.70
C GLU A 88 -11.82 0.22 22.03
N THR A 89 -11.76 1.35 21.33
CA THR A 89 -10.74 2.38 21.55
C THR A 89 -11.41 3.72 21.80
N THR A 90 -10.91 4.46 22.79
CA THR A 90 -11.25 5.86 23.02
C THR A 90 -9.94 6.63 23.11
N PRO A 91 -9.60 7.47 22.11
CA PRO A 91 -10.38 7.80 20.92
C PRO A 91 -10.37 6.70 19.82
N PRO A 92 -11.28 6.75 18.83
CA PRO A 92 -11.42 5.70 17.81
C PRO A 92 -10.41 5.80 16.65
N SER A 93 -9.80 6.98 16.44
CA SER A 93 -8.88 7.23 15.33
C SER A 93 -7.47 7.60 15.80
N VAL A 94 -6.48 7.33 14.95
CA VAL A 94 -5.09 7.75 15.14
C VAL A 94 -5.00 9.27 15.27
N GLY A 95 -5.71 10.01 14.41
CA GLY A 95 -5.68 11.48 14.42
C GLY A 95 -6.18 12.08 15.72
N GLU A 96 -7.28 11.57 16.27
CA GLU A 96 -7.81 12.03 17.56
C GLU A 96 -6.86 11.70 18.72
N TYR A 97 -6.28 10.49 18.73
CA TYR A 97 -5.29 10.08 19.72
C TYR A 97 -4.08 11.03 19.73
N LEU A 98 -3.49 11.27 18.56
CA LEU A 98 -2.34 12.14 18.41
C LEU A 98 -2.67 13.58 18.84
N LYS A 99 -3.82 14.12 18.42
CA LYS A 99 -4.26 15.48 18.82
C LYS A 99 -4.44 15.61 20.33
N GLU A 100 -5.01 14.60 20.99
CA GLU A 100 -5.17 14.59 22.44
C GLU A 100 -3.81 14.60 23.14
N LYS A 101 -2.90 13.69 22.76
CA LYS A 101 -1.56 13.58 23.35
C LYS A 101 -0.70 14.81 23.10
N ILE A 102 -0.78 15.40 21.91
CA ILE A 102 -0.10 16.65 21.58
C ILE A 102 -0.66 17.79 22.44
N ARG A 103 -1.98 17.88 22.62
CA ARG A 103 -2.59 18.91 23.48
C ARG A 103 -2.07 18.82 24.92
N GLN A 104 -1.96 17.60 25.46
CA GLN A 104 -1.37 17.36 26.79
C GLN A 104 0.09 17.83 26.86
N HIS A 105 0.91 17.53 25.84
CA HIS A 105 2.29 18.01 25.77
C HIS A 105 2.40 19.53 25.64
N THR A 106 1.54 20.17 24.84
CA THR A 106 1.59 21.62 24.62
C THR A 106 1.32 22.43 25.89
N ALA A 107 0.60 21.86 26.86
CA ALA A 107 0.31 22.52 28.14
C ALA A 107 1.57 22.75 28.99
N SER A 108 2.62 21.96 28.81
CA SER A 108 3.90 22.11 29.52
C SER A 108 4.92 22.95 28.77
N TRP A 109 4.62 23.39 27.53
CA TRP A 109 5.57 24.18 26.73
C TRP A 109 5.83 25.55 27.33
N THR A 110 7.10 25.81 27.59
CA THR A 110 7.64 27.13 27.91
C THR A 110 8.10 27.85 26.64
N GLY A 111 8.36 29.16 26.73
CA GLY A 111 8.79 29.97 25.59
C GLY A 111 7.70 30.89 25.04
N ASP A 112 8.08 31.69 24.04
CA ASP A 112 7.22 32.67 23.41
C ASP A 112 6.19 32.02 22.47
N GLU A 113 5.14 32.79 22.16
CA GLU A 113 4.00 32.33 21.37
C GLU A 113 4.38 31.97 19.92
N GLU A 114 5.39 32.64 19.34
CA GLU A 114 5.82 32.36 17.97
C GLU A 114 6.57 31.03 17.89
N THR A 115 7.43 30.73 18.87
CA THR A 115 8.06 29.41 18.99
C THR A 115 7.03 28.30 19.11
N LYS A 116 5.98 28.50 19.93
CA LYS A 116 4.89 27.51 20.08
C LYS A 116 4.11 27.30 18.79
N LYS A 117 3.78 28.38 18.07
CA LYS A 117 3.14 28.29 16.74
C LYS A 117 4.00 27.55 15.74
N LEU A 118 5.31 27.80 15.73
CA LEU A 118 6.24 27.11 14.84
C LEU A 118 6.30 25.60 15.14
N LYS A 119 6.36 25.21 16.42
CA LYS A 119 6.26 23.80 16.83
C LYS A 119 4.97 23.14 16.33
N LEU A 120 3.83 23.79 16.51
CA LEU A 120 2.53 23.30 15.99
C LEU A 120 2.50 23.22 14.46
N ALA A 121 3.13 24.15 13.75
CA ALA A 121 3.21 24.12 12.28
C ALA A 121 4.05 22.94 11.78
N ILE A 122 5.15 22.60 12.47
CA ILE A 122 5.96 21.42 12.18
C ILE A 122 5.14 20.14 12.42
N LEU A 123 4.46 20.03 13.56
CA LEU A 123 3.59 18.88 13.85
C LEU A 123 2.48 18.72 12.81
N LYS A 124 1.86 19.83 12.37
CA LYS A 124 0.87 19.80 11.28
C LYS A 124 1.46 19.28 9.97
N ASN A 125 2.71 19.65 9.65
CA ASN A 125 3.39 19.10 8.48
C ASN A 125 3.61 17.58 8.62
N LEU A 126 4.00 17.10 9.80
CA LEU A 126 4.15 15.67 10.08
C LEU A 126 2.83 14.91 9.96
N PHE A 127 1.70 15.47 10.42
CA PHE A 127 0.37 14.91 10.14
C PHE A 127 0.11 14.76 8.64
N ASN A 128 0.49 15.76 7.83
CA ASN A 128 0.30 15.68 6.38
C ASN A 128 1.20 14.60 5.75
N VAL A 129 2.43 14.43 6.23
CA VAL A 129 3.32 13.35 5.81
C VAL A 129 2.70 11.99 6.15
N GLU A 130 2.19 11.83 7.37
CA GLU A 130 1.55 10.58 7.79
C GLU A 130 0.28 10.28 6.98
N CYS A 131 -0.49 11.31 6.58
CA CYS A 131 -1.59 11.17 5.64
C CYS A 131 -1.13 10.63 4.27
N CYS A 132 0.03 11.08 3.77
CA CYS A 132 0.61 10.55 2.54
C CYS A 132 1.01 9.07 2.68
N VAL A 133 1.64 8.71 3.80
CA VAL A 133 2.04 7.32 4.10
C VAL A 133 0.81 6.40 4.19
N SER A 134 -0.24 6.85 4.88
CA SER A 134 -1.48 6.10 5.07
C SER A 134 -2.45 6.17 3.88
N GLY A 135 -2.14 6.97 2.84
CA GLY A 135 -3.03 7.18 1.70
C GLY A 135 -4.41 7.74 2.10
N THR A 136 -4.47 8.61 3.09
CA THR A 136 -5.73 9.13 3.67
C THR A 136 -5.84 10.66 3.54
N HIS A 137 -7.07 11.17 3.58
CA HIS A 137 -7.33 12.61 3.66
C HIS A 137 -6.95 13.20 5.03
N SER A 138 -7.16 12.43 6.10
CA SER A 138 -6.88 12.84 7.47
C SER A 138 -6.60 11.60 8.32
N MET A 139 -5.67 11.72 9.27
CA MET A 139 -5.44 10.67 10.28
C MET A 139 -6.67 10.43 11.18
N ASP A 140 -7.64 11.36 11.21
CA ASP A 140 -8.92 11.14 11.91
C ASP A 140 -9.79 10.06 11.24
N LEU A 141 -9.47 9.68 9.99
CA LEU A 141 -10.15 8.61 9.24
C LEU A 141 -9.44 7.26 9.38
N VAL A 142 -8.31 7.21 10.06
CA VAL A 142 -7.51 5.99 10.25
C VAL A 142 -7.85 5.40 11.61
N ALA A 143 -8.40 4.19 11.62
CA ALA A 143 -8.80 3.51 12.84
C ALA A 143 -7.59 3.21 13.74
N LEU A 144 -7.71 3.49 15.04
CA LEU A 144 -6.59 3.38 15.99
C LEU A 144 -6.17 1.93 16.27
N ALA A 145 -7.13 1.05 16.59
CA ALA A 145 -6.84 -0.33 16.97
C ALA A 145 -6.07 -1.15 15.93
N PRO A 146 -6.46 -1.18 14.63
CA PRO A 146 -5.77 -1.98 13.63
C PRO A 146 -4.50 -1.29 13.08
N PHE A 147 -4.23 -0.03 13.42
CA PHE A 147 -3.12 0.72 12.84
C PHE A 147 -1.75 0.06 13.09
N GLY A 148 -1.59 -0.56 14.26
CA GLY A 148 -0.37 -1.30 14.62
C GLY A 148 -0.20 -2.66 13.95
N GLU A 149 -1.17 -3.13 13.14
CA GLU A 149 -1.07 -4.41 12.42
C GLU A 149 -0.14 -4.33 11.21
N TYR A 150 0.06 -3.13 10.65
CA TYR A 150 0.97 -2.94 9.53
C TYR A 150 2.41 -3.27 9.93
N THR A 151 3.04 -4.16 9.17
CA THR A 151 4.41 -4.60 9.44
C THR A 151 5.39 -3.82 8.57
N VAL A 152 6.32 -3.14 9.22
CA VAL A 152 7.48 -2.54 8.55
C VAL A 152 8.58 -3.60 8.44
N LEU A 153 9.14 -3.77 7.23
CA LEU A 153 10.31 -4.61 7.01
C LEU A 153 11.60 -3.79 7.22
N PRO A 154 12.70 -4.44 7.66
CA PRO A 154 13.98 -3.77 7.79
C PRO A 154 14.56 -3.42 6.43
N GLY A 155 15.50 -2.48 6.41
CA GLY A 155 16.15 -1.97 5.22
C GLY A 155 15.89 -0.49 5.02
N LEU A 156 16.90 0.23 4.52
CA LEU A 156 16.71 1.62 4.10
C LEU A 156 16.10 1.66 2.70
N ASP A 157 14.85 2.14 2.62
CA ASP A 157 14.07 2.26 1.39
C ASP A 157 14.90 2.69 0.18
N CYS A 158 14.73 1.95 -0.93
CA CYS A 158 15.46 2.19 -2.16
C CYS A 158 14.52 2.29 -3.35
N THR A 159 14.99 2.95 -4.41
CA THR A 159 14.26 3.10 -5.68
C THR A 159 14.88 2.24 -6.78
N PHE A 160 14.16 2.13 -7.90
CA PHE A 160 14.66 1.50 -9.13
C PHE A 160 15.35 2.57 -9.99
N PRO A 161 16.67 2.49 -10.25
CA PRO A 161 17.36 3.53 -11.04
C PRO A 161 16.79 3.73 -12.45
N GLU A 162 16.30 2.66 -13.08
CA GLU A 162 15.70 2.65 -14.42
C GLU A 162 14.17 2.56 -14.39
N GLY A 163 13.58 2.67 -13.21
CA GLY A 163 12.14 2.68 -12.98
C GLY A 163 11.52 1.34 -12.57
N TYR A 164 10.45 1.43 -11.77
CA TYR A 164 9.77 0.32 -11.11
C TYR A 164 9.13 -0.63 -12.12
N GLN A 165 8.61 -0.10 -13.23
CA GLN A 165 7.98 -0.88 -14.30
C GLN A 165 8.92 -1.96 -14.87
N GLY A 166 10.25 -1.76 -14.81
CA GLY A 166 11.22 -2.77 -15.21
C GLY A 166 11.06 -4.10 -14.45
N LEU A 167 10.57 -4.08 -13.20
CA LEU A 167 10.27 -5.31 -12.46
C LEU A 167 9.06 -6.06 -13.04
N THR A 168 7.96 -5.35 -13.27
CA THR A 168 6.74 -5.95 -13.84
C THR A 168 6.97 -6.46 -15.26
N ASP A 169 7.77 -5.75 -16.06
CA ASP A 169 8.14 -6.17 -17.41
C ASP A 169 8.90 -7.51 -17.38
N ARG A 170 9.79 -7.72 -16.40
CA ARG A 170 10.51 -8.98 -16.23
C ARG A 170 9.60 -10.13 -15.81
N ILE A 171 8.61 -9.85 -14.95
CA ILE A 171 7.60 -10.84 -14.55
C ILE A 171 6.76 -11.24 -15.76
N VAL A 172 6.22 -10.26 -16.49
CA VAL A 172 5.43 -10.49 -17.71
C VAL A 172 6.22 -11.28 -18.75
N ALA A 173 7.48 -10.90 -19.01
CA ALA A 173 8.33 -11.59 -19.99
C ALA A 173 8.64 -13.06 -19.61
N SER A 174 8.41 -13.46 -18.36
CA SER A 174 8.59 -14.85 -17.91
C SER A 174 7.35 -15.73 -18.12
N LEU A 175 6.20 -15.14 -18.44
CA LEU A 175 4.96 -15.85 -18.71
C LEU A 175 4.99 -16.47 -20.13
N PRO A 176 4.16 -17.50 -20.41
CA PRO A 176 4.01 -18.01 -21.76
C PRO A 176 3.56 -16.90 -22.73
N LYS A 177 3.87 -17.06 -24.00
CA LYS A 177 3.48 -16.07 -25.02
C LYS A 177 1.96 -15.95 -25.08
N ASP A 178 1.50 -14.72 -25.33
CA ASP A 178 0.10 -14.39 -25.63
C ASP A 178 -0.91 -14.70 -24.49
N VAL A 179 -0.45 -14.92 -23.25
CA VAL A 179 -1.36 -15.14 -22.09
C VAL A 179 -1.94 -13.85 -21.51
N MET A 180 -1.34 -12.70 -21.83
CA MET A 180 -1.77 -11.41 -21.30
C MET A 180 -2.42 -10.62 -22.43
N VAL A 181 -3.68 -10.28 -22.22
CA VAL A 181 -4.51 -9.55 -23.19
C VAL A 181 -4.71 -8.13 -22.64
N PHE A 182 -4.17 -7.15 -23.35
CA PHE A 182 -4.35 -5.73 -23.04
C PHE A 182 -5.61 -5.18 -23.71
N ASP A 183 -6.03 -3.98 -23.28
CA ASP A 183 -7.21 -3.29 -23.82
C ASP A 183 -8.49 -4.14 -23.78
N LYS A 184 -8.58 -5.04 -22.78
CA LYS A 184 -9.68 -6.00 -22.61
C LYS A 184 -10.34 -5.82 -21.23
N PRO A 185 -11.00 -4.68 -20.97
CA PRO A 185 -11.65 -4.44 -19.70
C PRO A 185 -12.78 -5.45 -19.46
N VAL A 186 -12.76 -6.07 -18.28
CA VAL A 186 -13.83 -6.95 -17.82
C VAL A 186 -14.99 -6.11 -17.29
N LYS A 187 -16.19 -6.43 -17.75
CA LYS A 187 -17.44 -5.76 -17.37
C LYS A 187 -18.17 -6.52 -16.26
N THR A 188 -18.37 -7.83 -16.46
CA THR A 188 -19.14 -8.67 -15.53
C THR A 188 -18.47 -10.03 -15.36
N ILE A 189 -18.41 -10.51 -14.11
CA ILE A 189 -18.04 -11.89 -13.82
C ILE A 189 -19.31 -12.62 -13.40
N HIS A 190 -19.83 -13.46 -14.29
CA HIS A 190 -20.99 -14.32 -14.03
C HIS A 190 -20.48 -15.62 -13.39
N TRP A 191 -20.95 -15.95 -12.19
CA TRP A 191 -20.49 -17.12 -11.44
C TRP A 191 -21.68 -17.92 -10.89
N ASN A 192 -21.41 -19.12 -10.35
CA ASN A 192 -22.44 -20.07 -9.91
C ASN A 192 -23.42 -20.45 -11.04
N GLY A 193 -22.88 -20.59 -12.26
CA GLY A 193 -23.63 -20.96 -13.44
C GLY A 193 -23.19 -22.29 -14.05
N SER A 194 -23.75 -22.58 -15.22
CA SER A 194 -23.31 -23.66 -16.10
C SER A 194 -23.31 -23.10 -17.53
N PHE A 195 -22.16 -22.56 -17.92
CA PHE A 195 -21.99 -21.82 -19.17
C PHE A 195 -21.36 -22.73 -20.20
N GLN A 196 -22.04 -22.96 -21.33
CA GLN A 196 -21.51 -23.79 -22.41
C GLN A 196 -20.56 -22.98 -23.29
N GLU A 197 -19.41 -23.57 -23.60
CA GLU A 197 -18.52 -23.06 -24.64
C GLU A 197 -19.21 -23.13 -26.02
N ALA A 198 -18.88 -22.20 -26.92
CA ALA A 198 -19.45 -22.15 -28.26
C ALA A 198 -19.03 -23.32 -29.17
N SER A 199 -17.94 -24.03 -28.85
CA SER A 199 -17.45 -25.21 -29.58
C SER A 199 -18.41 -26.40 -29.40
N ALA A 200 -18.47 -27.32 -30.37
CA ALA A 200 -19.21 -28.59 -30.22
C ALA A 200 -18.24 -29.79 -30.14
N PRO A 201 -18.39 -30.73 -29.17
CA PRO A 201 -19.32 -30.71 -28.03
C PRO A 201 -18.85 -29.72 -26.95
N GLY A 202 -19.73 -28.78 -26.56
CA GLY A 202 -19.36 -27.68 -25.67
C GLY A 202 -19.16 -28.13 -24.23
N GLU A 203 -17.97 -27.91 -23.71
CA GLU A 203 -17.67 -28.05 -22.29
C GLU A 203 -18.47 -27.01 -21.48
N THR A 204 -18.85 -27.35 -20.25
CA THR A 204 -19.58 -26.47 -19.34
C THR A 204 -18.65 -25.92 -18.27
N PHE A 205 -18.72 -24.61 -18.04
CA PHE A 205 -17.88 -23.89 -17.07
C PHE A 205 -18.74 -23.25 -15.96
N PRO A 206 -18.21 -23.17 -14.72
CA PRO A 206 -18.92 -22.56 -13.60
C PRO A 206 -18.91 -21.02 -13.60
N VAL A 207 -17.99 -20.41 -14.36
CA VAL A 207 -17.79 -18.96 -14.45
C VAL A 207 -17.74 -18.52 -15.92
N LEU A 208 -18.27 -17.34 -16.22
CA LEU A 208 -18.18 -16.67 -17.51
C LEU A 208 -17.76 -15.21 -17.28
N VAL A 209 -16.66 -14.81 -17.89
CA VAL A 209 -16.16 -13.43 -17.86
C VAL A 209 -16.68 -12.70 -19.09
N GLU A 210 -17.50 -11.68 -18.89
CA GLU A 210 -17.99 -10.78 -19.94
C GLU A 210 -17.12 -9.52 -19.98
N CYS A 211 -16.59 -9.18 -21.15
CA CYS A 211 -15.80 -7.98 -21.40
C CYS A 211 -16.68 -6.83 -21.93
N GLU A 212 -16.18 -5.59 -21.86
CA GLU A 212 -16.94 -4.41 -22.33
C GLU A 212 -17.19 -4.41 -23.84
N ASP A 213 -16.31 -5.05 -24.61
CA ASP A 213 -16.43 -5.24 -26.06
C ASP A 213 -17.41 -6.36 -26.44
N GLY A 214 -17.96 -7.07 -25.46
CA GLY A 214 -18.91 -8.17 -25.64
C GLY A 214 -18.26 -9.55 -25.76
N ASP A 215 -16.93 -9.65 -25.70
CA ASP A 215 -16.26 -10.94 -25.64
C ASP A 215 -16.60 -11.67 -24.34
N CYS A 216 -16.67 -13.00 -24.41
CA CYS A 216 -17.02 -13.86 -23.29
C CYS A 216 -16.01 -15.00 -23.14
N PHE A 217 -15.46 -15.16 -21.94
CA PHE A 217 -14.46 -16.18 -21.62
C PHE A 217 -15.01 -17.14 -20.54
N PRO A 218 -15.40 -18.37 -20.90
CA PRO A 218 -15.74 -19.41 -19.94
C PRO A 218 -14.48 -19.81 -19.14
N ALA A 219 -14.61 -19.99 -17.83
CA ALA A 219 -13.49 -20.34 -16.98
C ALA A 219 -13.89 -21.22 -15.80
N HIS A 220 -12.95 -22.06 -15.35
CA HIS A 220 -13.08 -22.81 -14.10
C HIS A 220 -12.84 -21.92 -12.88
N HIS A 221 -11.90 -20.99 -13.00
CA HIS A 221 -11.46 -20.11 -11.93
C HIS A 221 -11.18 -18.72 -12.47
N VAL A 222 -11.45 -17.70 -11.65
CA VAL A 222 -11.10 -16.30 -11.93
C VAL A 222 -10.44 -15.73 -10.69
N VAL A 223 -9.26 -15.12 -10.86
CA VAL A 223 -8.56 -14.42 -9.78
C VAL A 223 -8.73 -12.93 -10.02
N VAL A 224 -9.43 -12.25 -9.11
CA VAL A 224 -9.71 -10.81 -9.23
C VAL A 224 -8.65 -10.02 -8.47
N THR A 225 -7.88 -9.21 -9.20
CA THR A 225 -6.81 -8.36 -8.65
C THR A 225 -7.03 -6.86 -8.91
N VAL A 226 -8.27 -6.46 -9.21
CA VAL A 226 -8.58 -5.05 -9.48
C VAL A 226 -8.42 -4.18 -8.22
N PRO A 227 -8.12 -2.88 -8.35
CA PRO A 227 -7.98 -1.98 -7.21
C PRO A 227 -9.27 -1.89 -6.36
N LEU A 228 -9.12 -1.73 -5.04
CA LEU A 228 -10.25 -1.60 -4.10
C LEU A 228 -11.23 -0.48 -4.50
N GLY A 229 -10.72 0.65 -5.02
CA GLY A 229 -11.57 1.74 -5.50
C GLY A 229 -12.49 1.34 -6.66
N ALA A 230 -12.04 0.44 -7.55
CA ALA A 230 -12.87 -0.10 -8.63
C ALA A 230 -14.02 -0.94 -8.07
N LEU A 231 -13.74 -1.78 -7.06
CA LEU A 231 -14.77 -2.56 -6.36
C LEU A 231 -15.80 -1.65 -5.66
N ALA A 232 -15.34 -0.63 -4.95
CA ALA A 232 -16.21 0.31 -4.23
C ALA A 232 -17.11 1.13 -5.17
N SER A 233 -16.65 1.44 -6.38
CA SER A 233 -17.44 2.16 -7.37
C SER A 233 -18.51 1.29 -8.06
N GLY A 234 -18.48 -0.04 -7.87
CA GLY A 234 -19.33 -0.98 -8.59
C GLY A 234 -18.93 -1.17 -10.05
N PHE A 235 -17.69 -0.85 -10.42
CA PHE A 235 -17.17 -0.99 -11.79
C PHE A 235 -17.21 -2.45 -12.28
N LEU A 236 -16.86 -3.39 -11.40
CA LEU A 236 -17.28 -4.78 -11.56
C LEU A 236 -18.63 -4.91 -10.86
N GLN A 237 -19.72 -4.98 -11.62
CA GLN A 237 -21.04 -5.21 -11.04
C GLN A 237 -21.18 -6.67 -10.67
N PRO A 238 -21.19 -6.99 -9.36
CA PRO A 238 -21.47 -8.34 -8.95
C PRO A 238 -22.98 -8.40 -8.80
N HIS A 239 -23.64 -9.28 -9.54
CA HIS A 239 -25.05 -9.53 -9.24
C HIS A 239 -25.28 -10.17 -7.84
N SER A 240 -24.24 -10.39 -7.02
CA SER A 240 -24.36 -11.05 -5.71
C SER A 240 -23.14 -11.02 -4.73
N LEU A 241 -22.06 -10.25 -4.96
CA LEU A 241 -20.83 -10.35 -4.12
C LEU A 241 -21.04 -10.02 -2.64
N TRP A 242 -22.12 -9.32 -2.28
CA TRP A 242 -22.27 -8.77 -0.92
C TRP A 242 -23.32 -9.48 -0.05
N ASP A 243 -23.99 -10.52 -0.55
CA ASP A 243 -25.08 -11.20 0.18
C ASP A 243 -24.66 -12.42 1.01
N THR A 244 -23.37 -12.73 1.15
CA THR A 244 -22.93 -13.82 2.05
C THR A 244 -21.70 -13.48 2.88
N HIS A 245 -21.88 -13.55 4.20
CA HIS A 245 -20.80 -13.64 5.19
C HIS A 245 -19.81 -14.74 4.80
N TRP A 246 -18.56 -14.39 4.49
CA TRP A 246 -17.47 -15.37 4.44
C TRP A 246 -16.28 -14.93 5.28
N LEU A 247 -16.10 -15.68 6.37
CA LEU A 247 -14.87 -15.85 7.11
C LEU A 247 -13.85 -16.58 6.21
N LEU A 248 -12.66 -16.00 6.08
CA LEU A 248 -11.51 -16.60 5.41
C LEU A 248 -11.09 -17.88 6.16
N SER A 249 -11.22 -19.03 5.50
CA SER A 249 -10.56 -20.28 5.91
C SER A 249 -9.74 -20.79 4.72
N SER A 250 -8.42 -20.79 4.89
CA SER A 250 -7.44 -21.16 3.87
C SER A 250 -7.02 -22.62 4.04
N HIS A 251 -7.42 -23.51 3.13
CA HIS A 251 -6.73 -24.78 2.88
C HIS A 251 -6.56 -24.95 1.36
N PHE A 252 -5.33 -24.81 0.88
CA PHE A 252 -4.92 -25.01 -0.51
C PHE A 252 -4.27 -26.40 -0.64
N HIS A 253 -4.69 -27.20 -1.62
CA HIS A 253 -3.93 -28.34 -2.14
C HIS A 253 -3.86 -28.24 -3.66
N SER A 254 -2.66 -28.49 -4.18
CA SER A 254 -2.24 -28.28 -5.56
C SER A 254 -2.70 -29.38 -6.50
N GLU A 255 -3.17 -28.99 -7.68
CA GLU A 255 -2.80 -29.47 -9.03
C GLU A 255 -3.75 -28.75 -10.02
N PHE A 256 -3.40 -28.70 -11.31
CA PHE A 256 -4.12 -28.09 -12.45
C PHE A 256 -3.70 -26.68 -12.90
N GLY A 257 -3.54 -26.58 -14.22
CA GLY A 257 -3.10 -25.39 -14.95
C GLY A 257 -4.09 -24.24 -14.77
N ILE A 258 -3.56 -23.10 -14.36
CA ILE A 258 -4.31 -21.88 -14.13
C ILE A 258 -4.15 -21.02 -15.38
N GLU A 259 -5.22 -20.81 -16.14
CA GLU A 259 -5.32 -19.65 -17.02
C GLU A 259 -5.56 -18.42 -16.14
N LEU A 260 -4.49 -17.64 -15.94
CA LEU A 260 -4.54 -16.39 -15.18
C LEU A 260 -5.00 -15.29 -16.12
N LEU A 261 -6.29 -14.92 -16.05
CA LEU A 261 -6.73 -13.67 -16.65
C LEU A 261 -6.29 -12.52 -15.72
N TYR A 262 -5.23 -11.82 -16.12
CA TYR A 262 -4.72 -10.66 -15.40
C TYR A 262 -5.45 -9.42 -15.89
N CYS A 263 -6.42 -8.93 -15.13
CA CYS A 263 -7.05 -7.63 -15.41
C CYS A 263 -6.17 -6.51 -14.83
N ALA A 264 -5.20 -6.05 -15.62
CA ALA A 264 -4.60 -4.74 -15.42
C ALA A 264 -5.41 -3.69 -16.19
N LEU A 265 -5.75 -2.59 -15.53
CA LEU A 265 -6.29 -1.39 -16.18
C LEU A 265 -5.21 -0.71 -17.02
#